data_AF-A0A372LP17-F1
#
_entry.id   AF-A0A372LP17-F1
#
_cell.length_a   1.000
_cell.length_b   1.000
_cell.length_c   1.000
_cell.angle_alpha   90.00
_cell.angle_beta   90.00
_cell.angle_gamma   90.00
#
_symmetry.space_group_name_H-M   'P 1'
#
loop_
_entity.id
_entity.type
_entity.pdbx_description
1 polymer ?
#
loop_
_entity_poly.entity_id
_entity_poly.type
_entity_poly.pdbx_seq_one_letter_code
_entity_poly.pdbx_strand_id
1 'polypeptide(L)'
;MITKEEFNQWREWLRTESSIKPPEILTSNYWAWNCRAMLSRFMMRDKIYEPALRIMETVVEQIPEEDDHYAWALSDLGCLYWRVHHNKEQALYYLNKSLEVLDTTEQNREKLSFFSEGGKYLSYKLSIMEQAGEIEKVKEEAFHEIKRYQDKYPHAKYNSYIFYGYLFLARLKKKEQNLPLAVEYIKHALAASEYVEECRQICNSSKEDAEVLYSKLETLSHSMIVYFNV
;
A
#
# COMPACT_ATOMS: atom_id res chain seq x y z
N MET A 1 4.98 17.41 18.52
CA MET A 1 6.37 17.34 17.99
C MET A 1 7.22 16.47 18.92
N ILE A 2 7.97 15.50 18.39
CA ILE A 2 8.96 14.74 19.18
C ILE A 2 10.20 15.61 19.44
N THR A 3 10.90 15.40 20.55
CA THR A 3 12.15 16.14 20.83
C THR A 3 13.36 15.45 20.19
N LYS A 4 14.50 16.16 20.08
CA LYS A 4 15.77 15.55 19.64
C LYS A 4 16.21 14.40 20.56
N GLU A 5 15.94 14.52 21.86
CA GLU A 5 16.25 13.49 22.85
C GLU A 5 15.38 12.24 22.60
N GLU A 6 14.07 12.43 22.46
CA GLU A 6 13.12 11.36 22.14
C GLU A 6 13.45 10.70 20.79
N PHE A 7 13.86 11.47 19.77
CA PHE A 7 14.34 10.94 18.50
C PHE A 7 15.55 10.00 18.68
N ASN A 8 16.53 10.42 19.47
CA ASN A 8 17.73 9.61 19.73
C ASN A 8 17.40 8.34 20.52
N GLN A 9 16.44 8.38 21.43
CA GLN A 9 15.95 7.20 22.14
C GLN A 9 15.33 6.20 21.16
N TRP A 10 14.47 6.66 20.24
CA TRP A 10 13.89 5.80 19.21
C TRP A 10 14.92 5.26 18.21
N ARG A 11 15.97 6.03 17.89
CA ARG A 11 17.09 5.51 17.11
C ARG A 11 17.87 4.42 17.83
N GLU A 12 18.09 4.59 19.12
CA GLU A 12 18.80 3.59 19.91
C GLU A 12 17.95 2.32 20.06
N TRP A 13 16.65 2.45 20.25
CA TRP A 13 15.69 1.36 20.14
C TRP A 13 15.79 0.64 18.78
N LEU A 14 15.79 1.39 17.67
CA LEU A 14 15.91 0.82 16.31
C LEU A 14 17.21 0.01 16.15
N ARG A 15 18.30 0.44 16.78
CA ARG A 15 19.60 -0.25 16.74
C ARG A 15 19.63 -1.53 17.55
N THR A 16 18.93 -1.54 18.69
CA THR A 16 19.07 -2.58 19.72
C THR A 16 17.94 -3.60 19.71
N GLU A 17 16.70 -3.15 19.52
CA GLU A 17 15.48 -3.93 19.75
C GLU A 17 14.64 -4.19 18.49
N SER A 18 14.74 -3.35 17.46
CA SER A 18 13.91 -3.50 16.25
C SER A 18 14.14 -4.83 15.52
N SER A 19 13.07 -5.32 14.86
CA SER A 19 13.14 -6.49 13.98
C SER A 19 14.09 -6.29 12.79
N ILE A 20 14.46 -5.06 12.48
CA ILE A 20 15.39 -4.68 11.43
C ILE A 20 16.45 -3.71 11.93
N LYS A 21 17.65 -3.84 11.37
CA LYS A 21 18.79 -3.00 11.70
C LYS A 21 19.27 -2.29 10.44
N PRO A 22 18.58 -1.21 10.03
CA PRO A 22 18.92 -0.50 8.81
C PRO A 22 20.27 0.24 8.95
N PRO A 23 20.93 0.61 7.83
CA PRO A 23 22.10 1.47 7.86
C PRO A 23 21.84 2.76 8.63
N GLU A 24 22.75 3.12 9.55
CA GLU A 24 22.57 4.25 10.47
C GLU A 24 22.30 5.57 9.73
N ILE A 25 22.89 5.74 8.53
CA ILE A 25 22.71 6.93 7.70
C ILE A 25 21.24 7.29 7.47
N LEU A 26 20.35 6.29 7.38
CA LEU A 26 18.92 6.47 7.13
C LEU A 26 18.18 7.14 8.29
N THR A 27 18.75 7.15 9.50
CA THR A 27 18.12 7.76 10.68
C THR A 27 19.05 8.72 11.41
N SER A 28 20.21 9.04 10.84
CA SER A 28 21.31 9.70 11.56
C SER A 28 21.04 11.17 11.95
N ASN A 29 20.15 11.88 11.25
CA ASN A 29 19.98 13.32 11.41
C ASN A 29 18.54 13.71 11.79
N TYR A 30 18.35 14.14 13.04
CA TYR A 30 17.06 14.64 13.55
C TYR A 30 16.45 15.77 12.71
N TRP A 31 17.29 16.70 12.21
CA TRP A 31 16.83 17.87 11.49
C TRP A 31 16.37 17.55 10.06
N ALA A 32 16.81 16.42 9.51
CA ALA A 32 16.45 16.00 8.17
C ALA A 32 15.08 15.28 8.20
N TRP A 33 14.09 15.81 7.46
CA TRP A 33 12.75 15.23 7.42
C TRP A 33 12.77 13.77 6.94
N ASN A 34 13.66 13.43 6.02
CA ASN A 34 13.78 12.08 5.45
C ASN A 34 14.29 11.07 6.49
N CYS A 35 15.21 11.46 7.37
CA CYS A 35 15.67 10.62 8.48
C CYS A 35 14.55 10.36 9.50
N ARG A 36 13.74 11.39 9.80
CA ARG A 36 12.54 11.26 10.64
C ARG A 36 11.49 10.36 9.98
N ALA A 37 11.23 10.53 8.69
CA ALA A 37 10.32 9.69 7.92
C ALA A 37 10.73 8.21 7.96
N MET A 38 12.02 7.93 7.76
CA MET A 38 12.57 6.57 7.83
C MET A 38 12.41 5.96 9.21
N LEU A 39 12.76 6.69 10.27
CA LEU A 39 12.58 6.21 11.64
C LEU A 39 11.11 5.86 11.90
N SER A 40 10.17 6.72 11.51
CA SER A 40 8.73 6.47 11.61
C SER A 40 8.31 5.19 10.87
N ARG A 41 8.80 4.96 9.64
CA ARG A 41 8.48 3.75 8.87
C ARG A 41 8.98 2.47 9.54
N PHE A 42 10.18 2.51 10.11
CA PHE A 42 10.72 1.37 10.84
C PHE A 42 9.92 1.08 12.12
N MET A 43 9.47 2.13 12.81
CA MET A 43 8.58 2.01 13.96
C MET A 43 7.21 1.43 13.56
N MET A 44 6.63 1.89 12.44
CA MET A 44 5.38 1.32 11.89
C MET A 44 5.49 -0.17 11.61
N ARG A 45 6.62 -0.62 11.04
CA ARG A 45 6.88 -2.04 10.76
C ARG A 45 6.86 -2.90 12.03
N ASP A 46 7.40 -2.37 13.12
CA ASP A 46 7.38 -3.03 14.43
C ASP A 46 6.12 -2.68 15.25
N LYS A 47 5.09 -2.13 14.59
CA LYS A 47 3.79 -1.80 15.16
C LYS A 47 3.83 -0.76 16.29
N ILE A 48 4.85 0.07 16.30
CA ILE A 48 4.99 1.22 17.20
C ILE A 48 4.36 2.43 16.50
N TYR A 49 3.04 2.59 16.66
CA TYR A 49 2.27 3.55 15.86
C TYR A 49 2.18 4.95 16.47
N GLU A 50 1.93 5.10 17.76
CA GLU A 50 1.72 6.41 18.42
C GLU A 50 2.91 7.37 18.24
N PRO A 51 4.16 7.02 18.60
CA PRO A 51 5.29 7.92 18.38
C PRO A 51 5.66 8.04 16.89
N ALA A 52 5.36 7.05 16.04
CA ALA A 52 5.52 7.17 14.59
C ALA A 52 4.57 8.24 14.01
N LEU A 53 3.31 8.27 14.46
CA LEU A 53 2.34 9.32 14.09
C LEU A 53 2.86 10.70 14.45
N ARG A 54 3.29 10.90 15.70
CA ARG A 54 3.87 12.18 16.16
C ARG A 54 5.08 12.64 15.35
N ILE A 55 5.87 11.71 14.81
CA ILE A 55 6.97 12.03 13.89
C ILE A 55 6.41 12.46 12.54
N MET A 56 5.54 11.65 11.96
CA MET A 56 5.04 11.83 10.59
C MET A 56 4.24 13.13 10.42
N GLU A 57 3.47 13.54 11.44
CA GLU A 57 2.77 14.83 11.47
C GLU A 57 3.74 16.02 11.29
N THR A 58 4.98 15.91 11.79
CA THR A 58 5.99 16.97 11.63
C THR A 58 6.80 16.87 10.35
N VAL A 59 6.78 15.70 9.70
CA VAL A 59 7.55 15.42 8.49
C VAL A 59 6.79 15.91 7.27
N VAL A 60 5.49 15.62 7.19
CA VAL A 60 4.68 15.88 5.99
C VAL A 60 4.69 17.36 5.57
N GLU A 61 4.71 18.28 6.53
CA GLU A 61 4.74 19.73 6.29
C GLU A 61 6.09 20.23 5.75
N GLN A 62 7.15 19.41 5.80
CA GLN A 62 8.50 19.79 5.41
C GLN A 62 8.92 19.21 4.07
N ILE A 63 8.12 18.32 3.49
CA ILE A 63 8.39 17.73 2.19
C ILE A 63 7.75 18.64 1.11
N PRO A 64 8.51 19.08 0.10
CA PRO A 64 7.92 19.79 -1.05
C PRO A 64 6.86 18.93 -1.73
N GLU A 65 5.74 19.54 -2.16
CA GLU A 65 4.63 18.77 -2.74
C GLU A 65 5.02 18.08 -4.06
N GLU A 66 6.03 18.60 -4.76
CA GLU A 66 6.56 18.06 -6.01
C GLU A 66 7.52 16.88 -5.80
N ASP A 67 7.92 16.59 -4.55
CA ASP A 67 8.78 15.46 -4.21
C ASP A 67 7.94 14.17 -4.10
N ASP A 68 8.35 13.10 -4.78
CA ASP A 68 7.67 11.79 -4.73
C ASP A 68 7.50 11.27 -3.28
N HIS A 69 8.41 11.64 -2.36
CA HIS A 69 8.31 11.26 -0.96
C HIS A 69 7.12 11.90 -0.24
N TYR A 70 6.55 12.99 -0.77
CA TYR A 70 5.37 13.64 -0.20
C TYR A 70 4.16 12.72 -0.26
N ALA A 71 3.90 12.10 -1.42
CA ALA A 71 2.85 11.10 -1.56
C ALA A 71 3.06 9.94 -0.57
N TRP A 72 4.31 9.50 -0.39
CA TRP A 72 4.61 8.41 0.53
C TRP A 72 4.36 8.78 1.99
N ALA A 73 4.78 9.99 2.41
CA ALA A 73 4.53 10.48 3.76
C ALA A 73 3.04 10.67 4.04
N LEU A 74 2.28 11.18 3.07
CA LEU A 74 0.82 11.27 3.15
C LEU A 74 0.18 9.89 3.35
N SER A 75 0.61 8.88 2.58
CA SER A 75 0.10 7.51 2.75
C SER A 75 0.41 6.95 4.14
N ASP A 76 1.65 7.09 4.61
CA ASP A 76 2.03 6.64 5.95
C ASP A 76 1.23 7.33 7.04
N LEU A 77 1.04 8.65 6.91
CA LEU A 77 0.26 9.45 7.85
C LEU A 77 -1.20 8.97 7.89
N GLY A 78 -1.81 8.72 6.74
CA GLY A 78 -3.17 8.17 6.67
C GLY A 78 -3.29 6.80 7.36
N CYS A 79 -2.36 5.89 7.12
CA CYS A 79 -2.29 4.60 7.80
C CYS A 79 -2.11 4.74 9.32
N LEU A 80 -1.27 5.68 9.77
CA LEU A 80 -1.03 5.95 11.18
C LEU A 80 -2.27 6.52 11.88
N TYR A 81 -2.99 7.46 11.25
CA TYR A 81 -4.26 7.98 11.80
C TYR A 81 -5.30 6.88 12.00
N TRP A 82 -5.38 5.91 11.08
CA TRP A 82 -6.23 4.75 11.26
C TRP A 82 -5.74 3.84 12.40
N ARG A 83 -4.44 3.52 12.44
CA ARG A 83 -3.87 2.57 13.41
C ARG A 83 -3.88 3.09 14.85
N VAL A 84 -3.74 4.40 15.04
CA VAL A 84 -3.67 5.02 16.37
C VAL A 84 -5.05 5.46 16.87
N HIS A 85 -5.81 6.14 16.02
CA HIS A 85 -7.06 6.79 16.45
C HIS A 85 -8.32 6.14 15.91
N HIS A 86 -8.19 5.12 15.03
CA HIS A 86 -9.32 4.61 14.23
C HIS A 86 -10.07 5.73 13.49
N ASN A 87 -9.36 6.82 13.16
CA ASN A 87 -9.95 7.98 12.53
C ASN A 87 -10.01 7.76 11.01
N LYS A 88 -11.11 7.16 10.56
CA LYS A 88 -11.35 6.87 9.15
C LYS A 88 -11.29 8.14 8.28
N GLU A 89 -11.88 9.23 8.74
CA GLU A 89 -11.97 10.47 7.95
C GLU A 89 -10.58 11.04 7.64
N GLN A 90 -9.74 11.20 8.67
CA GLN A 90 -8.36 11.66 8.48
C GLN A 90 -7.53 10.67 7.67
N ALA A 91 -7.69 9.37 7.94
CA ALA A 91 -6.98 8.35 7.18
C ALA A 91 -7.29 8.41 5.68
N LEU A 92 -8.57 8.51 5.32
CA LEU A 92 -9.01 8.62 3.93
C LEU A 92 -8.63 9.97 3.31
N TYR A 93 -8.64 11.06 4.07
CA TYR A 93 -8.19 12.36 3.59
C TYR A 93 -6.73 12.30 3.11
N TYR A 94 -5.81 11.79 3.95
CA TYR A 94 -4.39 11.70 3.59
C TYR A 94 -4.12 10.70 2.47
N LEU A 95 -4.81 9.56 2.45
CA LEU A 95 -4.67 8.57 1.37
C LEU A 95 -5.20 9.08 0.03
N ASN A 96 -6.34 9.78 0.02
CA ASN A 96 -6.84 10.41 -1.20
C ASN A 96 -5.88 11.50 -1.71
N LYS A 97 -5.33 12.34 -0.82
CA LYS A 97 -4.33 13.34 -1.19
C LYS A 97 -3.06 12.68 -1.74
N SER A 98 -2.61 11.58 -1.15
CA SER A 98 -1.47 10.80 -1.65
C SER A 98 -1.70 10.29 -3.08
N LEU A 99 -2.89 9.71 -3.34
CA LEU A 99 -3.28 9.25 -4.68
C LEU A 99 -3.37 10.39 -5.70
N GLU A 100 -3.86 11.57 -5.29
CA GLU A 100 -3.93 12.76 -6.13
C GLU A 100 -2.54 13.28 -6.54
N VAL A 101 -1.59 13.32 -5.60
CA VAL A 101 -0.19 13.70 -5.88
C VAL A 101 0.45 12.74 -6.89
N LEU A 102 0.21 11.43 -6.75
CA LEU A 102 0.70 10.44 -7.71
C LEU A 102 0.02 10.55 -9.07
N ASP A 103 -1.24 11.00 -9.11
CA ASP A 103 -2.00 11.18 -10.34
C ASP A 103 -1.58 12.40 -11.17
N THR A 104 -0.98 13.41 -10.53
CA THR A 104 -0.64 14.71 -11.13
C THR A 104 0.81 14.80 -11.58
N THR A 105 1.70 14.04 -10.96
CA THR A 105 3.14 14.01 -11.26
C THR A 105 3.42 13.36 -12.62
N GLU A 106 4.08 14.11 -13.52
CA GLU A 106 4.35 13.70 -14.91
C GLU A 106 5.19 12.42 -15.01
N GLN A 107 6.11 12.23 -14.06
CA GLN A 107 6.93 11.02 -13.96
C GLN A 107 6.11 9.76 -13.63
N ASN A 108 4.98 9.89 -12.94
CA ASN A 108 4.08 8.77 -12.61
C ASN A 108 3.10 8.43 -13.74
N ARG A 109 2.85 9.37 -14.67
CA ARG A 109 2.07 9.10 -15.90
C ARG A 109 2.76 8.09 -16.83
N GLU A 110 4.10 8.12 -16.88
CA GLU A 110 4.89 7.16 -17.66
C GLU A 110 5.30 5.91 -16.85
N LYS A 111 5.35 6.02 -15.51
CA LYS A 111 5.64 4.93 -14.57
C LYS A 111 4.37 4.27 -14.01
N LEU A 112 3.48 3.80 -14.89
CA LEU A 112 2.56 2.68 -14.55
C LEU A 112 3.31 1.34 -14.42
N SER A 113 4.60 1.42 -14.10
CA SER A 113 5.44 0.29 -13.76
C SER A 113 4.82 -0.40 -12.55
N PHE A 114 4.98 -1.72 -12.54
CA PHE A 114 4.52 -2.64 -11.50
C PHE A 114 4.93 -2.18 -10.07
N PHE A 115 6.04 -1.45 -9.93
CA PHE A 115 6.51 -0.87 -8.66
C PHE A 115 5.83 0.44 -8.24
N SER A 116 4.80 0.91 -8.95
CA SER A 116 4.13 2.16 -8.59
C SER A 116 3.37 2.01 -7.28
N GLU A 117 3.78 2.81 -6.30
CA GLU A 117 3.22 2.84 -4.95
C GLU A 117 1.72 3.20 -4.92
N GLY A 118 1.18 3.79 -6.00
CA GLY A 118 -0.22 4.20 -6.09
C GLY A 118 -1.23 3.07 -5.92
N GLY A 119 -1.02 1.91 -6.57
CA GLY A 119 -1.90 0.76 -6.37
C GLY A 119 -1.87 0.23 -4.93
N LYS A 120 -0.71 0.28 -4.28
CA LYS A 120 -0.55 -0.09 -2.87
C LYS A 120 -1.29 0.89 -1.95
N TYR A 121 -1.29 2.19 -2.25
CA TYR A 121 -2.02 3.19 -1.47
C TYR A 121 -3.53 3.07 -1.66
N LEU A 122 -3.98 2.71 -2.87
CA LEU A 122 -5.36 2.32 -3.11
C LEU A 122 -5.76 1.11 -2.26
N SER A 123 -4.90 0.08 -2.19
CA SER A 123 -5.12 -1.08 -1.31
C SER A 123 -5.25 -0.68 0.17
N TYR A 124 -4.44 0.27 0.66
CA TYR A 124 -4.56 0.78 2.03
C TYR A 124 -5.90 1.47 2.27
N LYS A 125 -6.31 2.35 1.35
CA LYS A 125 -7.62 3.01 1.37
C LYS A 125 -8.76 1.99 1.47
N LEU A 126 -8.78 1.02 0.56
CA LEU A 126 -9.81 -0.03 0.53
C LEU A 126 -9.77 -0.88 1.82
N SER A 127 -8.59 -1.21 2.32
CA SER A 127 -8.44 -1.98 3.57
C SER A 127 -8.96 -1.24 4.80
N ILE A 128 -8.80 0.09 4.85
CA ILE A 128 -9.34 0.93 5.93
C ILE A 128 -10.87 1.00 5.85
N MET A 129 -11.42 1.19 4.64
CA MET A 129 -12.86 1.17 4.42
C MET A 129 -13.50 -0.17 4.81
N GLU A 130 -12.84 -1.29 4.47
CA GLU A 130 -13.25 -2.64 4.89
C GLU A 130 -13.24 -2.76 6.42
N GLN A 131 -12.15 -2.37 7.08
CA GLN A 131 -12.02 -2.46 8.53
C GLN A 131 -13.02 -1.56 9.28
N ALA A 132 -13.46 -0.46 8.64
CA ALA A 132 -14.53 0.40 9.15
C ALA A 132 -15.94 -0.19 8.98
N GLY A 133 -16.08 -1.38 8.37
CA GLY A 133 -17.35 -2.10 8.24
C GLY A 133 -18.19 -1.71 7.01
N GLU A 134 -17.66 -0.93 6.07
CA GLU A 134 -18.40 -0.44 4.91
C GLU A 134 -18.27 -1.36 3.69
N ILE A 135 -18.60 -2.65 3.85
CA ILE A 135 -18.28 -3.71 2.88
C ILE A 135 -18.87 -3.49 1.48
N GLU A 136 -20.11 -3.03 1.36
CA GLU A 136 -20.70 -2.78 0.03
C GLU A 136 -20.12 -1.52 -0.62
N LYS A 137 -19.94 -0.44 0.15
CA LYS A 137 -19.31 0.79 -0.35
C LYS A 137 -17.88 0.56 -0.80
N VAL A 138 -17.10 -0.27 -0.09
CA VAL A 138 -15.71 -0.54 -0.50
C VAL A 138 -15.63 -1.39 -1.77
N LYS A 139 -16.62 -2.26 -2.04
CA LYS A 139 -16.69 -2.97 -3.33
C LYS A 139 -16.98 -1.99 -4.47
N GLU A 140 -17.96 -1.10 -4.27
CA GLU A 140 -18.29 -0.05 -5.25
C GLU A 140 -17.10 0.85 -5.53
N GLU A 141 -16.40 1.30 -4.48
CA GLU A 141 -15.19 2.11 -4.57
C GLU A 141 -14.07 1.37 -5.32
N ALA A 142 -13.84 0.09 -5.01
CA ALA A 142 -12.83 -0.70 -5.70
C ALA A 142 -13.12 -0.81 -7.21
N PHE A 143 -14.37 -1.09 -7.59
CA PHE A 143 -14.76 -1.12 -9.01
C PHE A 143 -14.67 0.24 -9.68
N HIS A 144 -15.07 1.30 -8.97
CA HIS A 144 -14.97 2.67 -9.47
C HIS A 144 -13.51 3.03 -9.79
N GLU A 145 -12.59 2.79 -8.87
CA GLU A 145 -11.16 3.09 -9.07
C GLU A 145 -10.54 2.21 -10.15
N ILE A 146 -10.84 0.89 -10.19
CA ILE A 146 -10.39 0.00 -11.27
C ILE A 146 -10.81 0.57 -12.63
N LYS A 147 -12.09 0.93 -12.78
CA LYS A 147 -12.62 1.48 -14.02
C LYS A 147 -11.97 2.81 -14.37
N ARG A 148 -11.85 3.73 -13.40
CA ARG A 148 -11.19 5.03 -13.57
C ARG A 148 -9.77 4.85 -14.13
N TYR A 149 -8.98 3.96 -13.54
CA TYR A 149 -7.59 3.74 -13.96
C TYR A 149 -7.46 2.94 -15.26
N GLN A 150 -8.45 2.10 -15.57
CA GLN A 150 -8.55 1.44 -16.87
C GLN A 150 -8.87 2.46 -17.99
N ASP A 151 -9.82 3.36 -17.75
CA ASP A 151 -10.23 4.40 -18.72
C ASP A 151 -9.15 5.48 -18.88
N LYS A 152 -8.47 5.85 -17.78
CA LYS A 152 -7.39 6.85 -17.79
C LYS A 152 -6.15 6.35 -18.51
N TYR A 153 -5.86 5.05 -18.43
CA TYR A 153 -4.65 4.44 -18.98
C TYR A 153 -4.94 3.16 -19.79
N PRO A 154 -5.70 3.25 -20.89
CA PRO A 154 -6.22 2.07 -21.61
C PRO A 154 -5.15 1.26 -22.35
N HIS A 155 -3.97 1.83 -22.57
CA HIS A 155 -2.85 1.20 -23.28
C HIS A 155 -1.68 0.83 -22.36
N ALA A 156 -1.84 1.01 -21.05
CA ALA A 156 -0.80 0.65 -20.10
C ALA A 156 -0.60 -0.87 -20.13
N LYS A 157 0.64 -1.30 -20.38
CA LYS A 157 1.00 -2.73 -20.39
C LYS A 157 0.69 -3.37 -19.02
N TYR A 158 1.00 -2.65 -17.95
CA TYR A 158 0.72 -3.03 -16.56
C TYR A 158 0.06 -1.86 -15.85
N ASN A 159 -0.73 -2.14 -14.81
CA ASN A 159 -1.43 -1.11 -14.05
C ASN A 159 -1.58 -1.56 -12.59
N SER A 160 -0.80 -0.96 -11.69
CA SER A 160 -0.79 -1.31 -10.27
C SER A 160 -2.14 -1.05 -9.59
N TYR A 161 -2.87 -0.01 -9.98
CA TYR A 161 -4.19 0.29 -9.41
C TYR A 161 -5.20 -0.81 -9.75
N ILE A 162 -5.19 -1.29 -11.00
CA ILE A 162 -6.02 -2.41 -11.43
C ILE A 162 -5.59 -3.69 -10.70
N PHE A 163 -4.28 -3.96 -10.62
CA PHE A 163 -3.74 -5.12 -9.91
C PHE A 163 -4.19 -5.17 -8.44
N TYR A 164 -3.92 -4.10 -7.66
CA TYR A 164 -4.26 -4.06 -6.24
C TYR A 164 -5.76 -3.97 -5.99
N GLY A 165 -6.53 -3.30 -6.86
CA GLY A 165 -7.99 -3.25 -6.78
C GLY A 165 -8.61 -4.64 -6.92
N TYR A 166 -8.20 -5.39 -7.95
CA TYR A 166 -8.69 -6.76 -8.13
C TYR A 166 -8.17 -7.73 -7.06
N LEU A 167 -6.93 -7.57 -6.59
CA LEU A 167 -6.41 -8.39 -5.49
C LEU A 167 -7.22 -8.19 -4.20
N PHE A 168 -7.60 -6.94 -3.90
CA PHE A 168 -8.49 -6.62 -2.79
C PHE A 168 -9.85 -7.32 -2.95
N LEU A 169 -10.47 -7.24 -4.13
CA LEU A 169 -11.76 -7.89 -4.42
C LEU A 169 -11.66 -9.42 -4.34
N ALA A 170 -10.57 -10.01 -4.83
CA ALA A 170 -10.31 -11.44 -4.76
C ALA A 170 -10.28 -11.93 -3.30
N ARG A 171 -9.55 -11.21 -2.44
CA ARG A 171 -9.51 -11.47 -0.99
C ARG A 171 -10.88 -11.36 -0.34
N LEU A 172 -11.70 -10.37 -0.71
CA LEU A 172 -13.07 -10.26 -0.21
C LEU A 172 -13.91 -11.48 -0.61
N LYS A 173 -13.85 -11.91 -1.87
CA LYS A 173 -14.60 -13.10 -2.32
C LYS A 173 -14.13 -14.40 -1.68
N LYS A 174 -12.82 -14.53 -1.41
CA LYS A 174 -12.29 -15.64 -0.61
C LYS A 174 -12.92 -15.66 0.79
N LYS A 175 -12.98 -14.51 1.48
CA LYS A 175 -13.62 -14.38 2.81
C LYS A 175 -15.12 -14.73 2.78
N GLU A 176 -15.80 -14.40 1.69
CA GLU A 176 -17.20 -14.78 1.42
C GLU A 176 -17.37 -16.26 1.02
N GLN A 177 -16.29 -17.06 0.99
CA GLN A 177 -16.25 -18.45 0.51
C GLN A 177 -16.68 -18.62 -0.95
N ASN A 178 -16.69 -17.53 -1.73
CA ASN A 178 -16.96 -17.56 -3.17
C ASN A 178 -15.64 -17.72 -3.94
N LEU A 179 -15.08 -18.92 -3.85
CA LEU A 179 -13.79 -19.26 -4.48
C LEU A 179 -13.78 -19.11 -6.00
N PRO A 180 -14.82 -19.49 -6.77
CA PRO A 180 -14.81 -19.29 -8.22
C PRO A 180 -14.62 -17.81 -8.60
N LEU A 181 -15.34 -16.90 -7.94
CA LEU A 181 -15.20 -15.47 -8.23
C LEU A 181 -13.88 -14.88 -7.69
N ALA A 182 -13.38 -15.40 -6.57
CA ALA A 182 -12.06 -15.05 -6.05
C ALA A 182 -10.94 -15.40 -7.04
N VAL A 183 -11.01 -16.58 -7.68
CA VAL A 183 -10.11 -17.01 -8.74
C VAL A 183 -10.18 -16.08 -9.96
N GLU A 184 -11.38 -15.70 -10.39
CA GLU A 184 -11.53 -14.78 -11.53
C GLU A 184 -10.94 -13.41 -11.23
N TYR A 185 -11.17 -12.86 -10.03
CA TYR A 185 -10.56 -11.58 -9.65
C TYR A 185 -9.04 -11.64 -9.54
N ILE A 186 -8.45 -12.69 -8.97
CA ILE A 186 -6.98 -12.76 -8.88
C ILE A 186 -6.34 -12.95 -10.27
N LYS A 187 -7.02 -13.63 -11.21
CA LYS A 187 -6.60 -13.65 -12.62
C LYS A 187 -6.62 -12.26 -13.24
N HIS A 188 -7.68 -11.48 -13.01
CA HIS A 188 -7.75 -10.09 -13.48
C HIS A 188 -6.64 -9.22 -12.88
N ALA A 189 -6.32 -9.42 -11.59
CA ALA A 189 -5.18 -8.76 -10.98
C ALA A 189 -3.88 -9.11 -11.73
N LEU A 190 -3.55 -10.40 -11.84
CA LEU A 190 -2.32 -10.87 -12.49
C LEU A 190 -2.24 -10.51 -13.98
N ALA A 191 -3.37 -10.37 -14.67
CA ALA A 191 -3.40 -9.89 -16.04
C ALA A 191 -2.98 -8.42 -16.19
N ALA A 192 -3.08 -7.63 -15.11
CA ALA A 192 -2.61 -6.25 -15.05
C ALA A 192 -1.16 -6.13 -14.53
N SER A 193 -0.44 -7.24 -14.36
CA SER A 193 0.94 -7.27 -13.88
C SER A 193 1.88 -8.02 -14.84
N GLU A 194 3.17 -8.05 -14.50
CA GLU A 194 4.20 -8.75 -15.30
C GLU A 194 4.07 -10.28 -15.29
N TYR A 195 3.28 -10.83 -14.38
CA TYR A 195 3.10 -12.28 -14.20
C TYR A 195 1.94 -12.86 -15.02
N VAL A 196 1.47 -12.13 -16.03
CA VAL A 196 0.36 -12.58 -16.88
C VAL A 196 0.65 -13.91 -17.56
N GLU A 197 1.90 -14.18 -17.95
CA GLU A 197 2.27 -15.45 -18.59
C GLU A 197 2.35 -16.61 -17.58
N GLU A 198 2.93 -16.39 -16.41
CA GLU A 198 2.96 -17.36 -15.31
C GLU A 198 1.54 -17.69 -14.84
N CYS A 199 0.68 -16.68 -14.73
CA CYS A 199 -0.74 -16.87 -14.45
C CYS A 199 -1.40 -17.76 -15.51
N ARG A 200 -1.16 -17.52 -16.80
CA ARG A 200 -1.68 -18.38 -17.89
C ARG A 200 -1.15 -19.80 -17.80
N GLN A 201 0.12 -20.00 -17.49
CA GLN A 201 0.72 -21.33 -17.33
C GLN A 201 0.07 -22.11 -16.17
N ILE A 202 -0.12 -21.46 -15.01
CA ILE A 202 -0.82 -22.05 -13.86
C ILE A 202 -2.26 -22.42 -14.25
N CYS A 203 -2.98 -21.52 -14.93
CA CYS A 203 -4.37 -21.78 -15.33
C CYS A 203 -4.50 -22.90 -16.36
N ASN A 204 -3.58 -23.00 -17.33
CA ASN A 204 -3.63 -23.99 -18.40
C ASN A 204 -3.19 -25.40 -17.95
N SER A 205 -2.35 -25.48 -16.92
CA SER A 205 -1.86 -26.76 -16.37
C SER A 205 -2.77 -27.35 -15.29
N SER A 206 -3.72 -26.57 -14.78
CA SER A 206 -4.55 -26.96 -13.65
C SER A 206 -5.86 -27.63 -14.07
N LYS A 207 -6.06 -28.87 -13.61
CA LYS A 207 -7.40 -29.50 -13.46
C LYS A 207 -7.87 -29.44 -11.99
N GLU A 208 -7.28 -28.56 -11.22
CA GLU A 208 -7.42 -28.52 -9.76
C GLU A 208 -8.70 -27.79 -9.38
N ASP A 209 -9.18 -28.03 -8.16
CA ASP A 209 -10.29 -27.26 -7.62
C ASP A 209 -9.92 -25.79 -7.38
N ALA A 210 -10.95 -24.97 -7.14
CA ALA A 210 -10.80 -23.52 -7.02
C ALA A 210 -9.92 -23.10 -5.84
N GLU A 211 -9.83 -23.89 -4.76
CA GLU A 211 -9.04 -23.56 -3.57
C GLU A 211 -7.54 -23.69 -3.87
N VAL A 212 -7.15 -24.80 -4.51
CA VAL A 212 -5.75 -25.04 -4.91
C VAL A 212 -5.31 -24.00 -5.94
N LEU A 213 -6.15 -23.74 -6.94
CA LEU A 213 -5.86 -22.75 -7.98
C LEU A 213 -5.72 -21.34 -7.37
N TYR A 214 -6.65 -20.93 -6.50
CA TYR A 214 -6.57 -19.66 -5.81
C TYR A 214 -5.27 -19.55 -5.00
N SER A 215 -4.90 -20.58 -4.24
CA SER A 215 -3.69 -20.57 -3.40
C SER A 215 -2.40 -20.40 -4.22
N LYS A 216 -2.32 -21.01 -5.41
CA LYS A 216 -1.18 -20.84 -6.32
C LYS A 216 -1.11 -19.42 -6.88
N LEU A 217 -2.24 -18.89 -7.34
CA LEU A 217 -2.32 -17.52 -7.86
C LEU A 217 -2.06 -16.49 -6.75
N GLU A 218 -2.52 -16.76 -5.53
CA GLU A 218 -2.25 -15.94 -4.33
C GLU A 218 -0.76 -15.94 -4.01
N THR A 219 -0.10 -17.10 -4.07
CA THR A 219 1.36 -17.19 -3.89
C THR A 219 2.11 -16.40 -4.96
N LEU A 220 1.70 -16.50 -6.22
CA LEU A 220 2.25 -15.70 -7.33
C LEU A 220 2.00 -14.19 -7.13
N SER A 221 0.85 -13.82 -6.58
CA SER A 221 0.55 -12.43 -6.25
C SER A 221 1.35 -11.92 -5.04
N HIS A 222 1.76 -12.79 -4.12
CA HIS A 222 2.54 -12.40 -2.94
C HIS A 222 4.03 -12.22 -3.24
N SER A 223 4.59 -12.89 -4.26
CA SER A 223 5.96 -12.58 -4.70
C SER A 223 6.11 -11.13 -5.18
N MET A 224 5.00 -10.44 -5.44
CA MET A 224 4.91 -9.02 -5.81
C MET A 224 4.79 -8.05 -4.63
N ILE A 225 4.29 -8.51 -3.48
CA ILE A 225 4.07 -7.64 -2.32
C ILE A 225 5.34 -7.62 -1.47
N VAL A 226 6.21 -6.65 -1.72
CA VAL A 226 7.35 -6.39 -0.84
C VAL A 226 6.79 -5.88 0.50
N TYR A 227 6.86 -6.75 1.50
CA TYR A 227 6.28 -6.65 2.85
C TYR A 227 6.22 -5.22 3.44
N PHE A 228 5.01 -4.66 3.46
CA PHE A 228 4.49 -3.92 4.60
C PHE A 228 3.07 -4.43 4.84
N ASN A 229 2.93 -5.37 5.77
CA ASN A 229 1.62 -5.72 6.29
C ASN A 229 1.13 -4.51 7.09
N VAL A 230 0.18 -3.75 6.53
CA VAL A 230 -0.53 -2.70 7.26
C VAL A 230 -1.32 -3.32 8.37
#